data_AF-A0A1W6MPI5-F1
#
_entry.id   AF-A0A1W6MPI5-F1
#
_cell.length_a   1.000
_cell.length_b   1.000
_cell.length_c   1.000
_cell.angle_alpha   90.00
_cell.angle_beta   90.00
_cell.angle_gamma   90.00
#
_symmetry.space_group_name_H-M   'P 1'
#
loop_
_entity.id
_entity.type
_entity.pdbx_description
1 polymer ?
#
loop_
_entity_poly.entity_id
_entity_poly.type
_entity_poly.pdbx_seq_one_letter_code
_entity_poly.pdbx_strand_id
1 'polypeptide(L)'
;MPQDFIGWFHTIAAIIALITGSLVLAKTKGNKLHKIIGYIYAVSMLIVCATAFMIYKVHGRFGILHFFAVISTITLFLGMTPLLIKRKADYIVQHLSWMYWSVIGLYCAFAAEVFTRLPLILDIPNSYGIFYALVGLSAGAVGFVGSFYFKRKKRVWERTFSKVST
;
A
#
# COMPACT_ATOMS: atom_id res chain seq x y z
N MET A 1 -20.43 -18.01 -6.14
CA MET A 1 -19.27 -18.75 -6.71
C MET A 1 -18.16 -18.77 -5.65
N PRO A 2 -17.27 -19.77 -5.59
CA PRO A 2 -16.23 -19.88 -4.54
C PRO A 2 -15.29 -18.66 -4.40
N GLN A 3 -15.24 -17.75 -5.40
CA GLN A 3 -14.50 -16.48 -5.33
C GLN A 3 -15.13 -15.43 -4.39
N ASP A 4 -16.38 -15.60 -3.94
CA ASP A 4 -17.04 -14.58 -3.12
C ASP A 4 -16.49 -14.55 -1.69
N PHE A 5 -16.14 -15.72 -1.12
CA PHE A 5 -15.50 -15.79 0.19
C PHE A 5 -14.12 -15.13 0.19
N ILE A 6 -13.30 -15.43 -0.83
CA ILE A 6 -11.96 -14.84 -0.99
C ILE A 6 -12.07 -13.33 -1.18
N GLY A 7 -13.04 -12.87 -1.98
CA GLY A 7 -13.32 -11.44 -2.17
C GLY A 7 -13.66 -10.73 -0.87
N TRP A 8 -14.58 -11.27 -0.07
CA TRP A 8 -14.93 -10.71 1.24
C TRP A 8 -13.73 -10.70 2.20
N PHE A 9 -12.98 -11.79 2.25
CA PHE A 9 -11.79 -11.89 3.10
C PHE A 9 -10.72 -10.86 2.70
N HIS A 10 -10.49 -10.69 1.39
CA HIS A 10 -9.62 -9.65 0.84
C HIS A 10 -10.09 -8.24 1.25
N THR A 11 -11.39 -7.94 1.07
CA THR A 11 -11.95 -6.62 1.40
C THR A 11 -11.83 -6.30 2.89
N ILE A 12 -12.13 -7.25 3.78
CA ILE A 12 -11.98 -7.06 5.23
C ILE A 12 -10.51 -6.82 5.59
N ALA A 13 -9.59 -7.62 5.06
CA ALA A 13 -8.16 -7.44 5.28
C ALA A 13 -7.67 -6.08 4.73
N ALA A 14 -8.18 -5.63 3.58
CA ALA A 14 -7.86 -4.35 2.98
C ALA A 14 -8.34 -3.17 3.85
N ILE A 15 -9.54 -3.26 4.43
CA ILE A 15 -10.05 -2.25 5.37
C ILE A 15 -9.15 -2.17 6.61
N ILE A 16 -8.78 -3.32 7.19
CA ILE A 16 -7.87 -3.35 8.35
C ILE A 16 -6.51 -2.74 7.97
N ALA A 17 -5.97 -3.09 6.80
CA ALA A 17 -4.73 -2.53 6.30
C ALA A 17 -4.81 -1.02 6.06
N LEU A 18 -5.92 -0.50 5.53
CA LEU A 18 -6.13 0.93 5.30
C LEU A 18 -6.13 1.71 6.62
N ILE A 19 -6.88 1.22 7.61
CA ILE A 19 -6.97 1.86 8.93
C ILE A 19 -5.61 1.81 9.62
N THR A 20 -5.01 0.63 9.72
CA THR A 20 -3.74 0.46 10.44
C THR A 20 -2.57 1.11 9.72
N GLY A 21 -2.52 1.08 8.39
CA GLY A 21 -1.54 1.81 7.58
C GLY A 21 -1.62 3.32 7.80
N SER A 22 -2.83 3.88 7.79
CA SER A 22 -3.07 5.30 8.14
C SER A 22 -2.53 5.65 9.53
N LEU A 23 -2.83 4.80 10.52
CA LEU A 23 -2.37 4.98 11.90
C LEU A 23 -0.85 4.86 12.03
N VAL A 24 -0.20 3.93 11.29
CA VAL A 24 1.26 3.81 11.22
C VAL A 24 1.88 5.11 10.72
N LEU A 25 1.28 5.78 9.73
CA LEU A 25 1.76 7.06 9.22
C LEU A 25 1.50 8.24 10.17
N ALA A 26 0.38 8.26 10.87
CA ALA A 26 -0.02 9.37 11.74
C ALA A 26 0.66 9.37 13.13
N LYS A 27 0.80 8.20 13.76
CA LYS A 27 1.27 8.08 15.15
C LYS A 27 2.79 8.26 15.29
N THR A 28 3.25 8.55 16.51
CA THR A 28 4.67 8.64 16.88
C THR A 28 5.40 7.34 16.51
N LYS A 29 6.56 7.46 15.85
CA LYS A 29 7.33 6.31 15.35
C LYS A 29 8.11 5.64 16.48
N GLY A 30 8.24 4.31 16.43
CA GLY A 30 9.10 3.53 17.32
C GLY A 30 8.54 3.16 18.70
N ASN A 31 7.41 3.73 19.14
CA ASN A 31 6.78 3.35 20.41
C ASN A 31 6.08 1.97 20.34
N LYS A 32 5.66 1.43 21.49
CA LYS A 32 4.99 0.11 21.56
C LYS A 32 3.74 0.05 20.67
N LEU A 33 2.95 1.12 20.67
CA LEU A 33 1.73 1.22 19.87
C LEU A 33 2.04 1.16 18.36
N HIS A 34 3.05 1.90 17.90
CA HIS A 34 3.50 1.89 16.50
C HIS A 34 3.93 0.50 16.05
N LYS A 35 4.65 -0.25 16.90
CA LYS A 35 5.06 -1.62 16.59
C LYS A 35 3.84 -2.54 16.46
N ILE A 36 2.91 -2.49 17.41
CA ILE A 36 1.68 -3.32 17.36
C ILE A 36 0.88 -3.03 16.10
N ILE A 37 0.57 -1.75 15.85
CA ILE A 37 -0.20 -1.35 14.65
C ILE A 37 0.57 -1.70 13.37
N GLY A 38 1.90 -1.52 13.36
CA GLY A 38 2.75 -1.89 12.24
C GLY A 38 2.72 -3.38 11.90
N TYR A 39 2.71 -4.26 12.91
CA TYR A 39 2.54 -5.70 12.69
C TYR A 39 1.15 -6.05 12.19
N ILE A 40 0.09 -5.44 12.74
CA ILE A 40 -1.28 -5.65 12.24
C ILE A 40 -1.36 -5.24 10.76
N TYR A 41 -0.85 -4.05 10.42
CA TYR A 41 -0.77 -3.58 9.04
C TYR A 41 -0.01 -4.57 8.14
N ALA A 42 1.18 -5.02 8.55
CA ALA A 42 2.01 -5.91 7.73
C ALA A 42 1.32 -7.26 7.47
N VAL A 43 0.72 -7.86 8.51
CA VAL A 43 -0.03 -9.12 8.36
C VAL A 43 -1.26 -8.92 7.47
N SER A 44 -2.04 -7.87 7.70
CA SER A 44 -3.20 -7.56 6.86
C SER A 44 -2.81 -7.32 5.41
N MET A 45 -1.72 -6.58 5.15
CA MET A 45 -1.24 -6.36 3.78
C MET A 45 -0.73 -7.62 3.09
N LEU A 46 -0.08 -8.54 3.83
CA LEU A 46 0.28 -9.85 3.27
C LEU A 46 -0.96 -10.64 2.85
N ILE A 47 -2.02 -10.61 3.66
CA ILE A 47 -3.30 -11.25 3.33
C ILE A 47 -3.92 -10.61 2.09
N VAL A 48 -3.96 -9.27 2.01
CA VAL A 48 -4.45 -8.52 0.85
C VAL A 48 -3.68 -8.90 -0.42
N CYS A 49 -2.36 -8.93 -0.37
CA CYS A 49 -1.53 -9.30 -1.52
C CYS A 49 -1.75 -10.75 -1.94
N ALA A 50 -1.75 -11.69 -0.98
CA ALA A 50 -1.96 -13.12 -1.27
C ALA A 50 -3.33 -13.39 -1.90
N THR A 51 -4.38 -12.79 -1.35
CA THR A 51 -5.75 -12.94 -1.86
C THR A 51 -5.96 -12.22 -3.19
N ALA A 52 -5.26 -11.11 -3.45
CA ALA A 52 -5.32 -10.43 -4.75
C ALA A 52 -4.88 -11.35 -5.90
N PHE A 53 -3.90 -12.23 -5.68
CA PHE A 53 -3.48 -13.22 -6.68
C PHE A 53 -4.49 -14.35 -6.93
N MET A 54 -5.56 -14.42 -6.13
CA MET A 54 -6.64 -15.40 -6.27
C MET A 54 -7.91 -14.80 -6.90
N ILE A 55 -7.93 -13.48 -7.16
CA ILE A 55 -9.11 -12.75 -7.64
C ILE A 55 -8.91 -12.30 -9.09
N TYR A 56 -9.69 -12.88 -10.00
CA TYR A 56 -9.58 -12.63 -11.45
C TYR A 56 -10.78 -11.87 -12.06
N LYS A 57 -11.63 -11.26 -11.23
CA LYS A 57 -12.93 -10.69 -11.64
C LYS A 57 -12.85 -9.60 -12.72
N VAL A 58 -11.72 -8.88 -12.84
CA VAL A 58 -11.61 -7.74 -13.78
C VAL A 58 -11.24 -8.18 -15.20
N HIS A 59 -10.21 -9.02 -15.37
CA HIS A 59 -9.70 -9.39 -16.70
C HIS A 59 -9.90 -10.87 -17.04
N GLY A 60 -10.40 -11.69 -16.10
CA GLY A 60 -10.48 -13.16 -16.22
C GLY A 60 -9.10 -13.86 -16.21
N ARG A 61 -8.01 -13.08 -16.13
CA ARG A 61 -6.62 -13.52 -16.17
C ARG A 61 -5.75 -12.57 -15.36
N PHE A 62 -4.46 -12.89 -15.23
CA PHE A 62 -3.49 -11.99 -14.62
C PHE A 62 -3.49 -10.64 -15.34
N GLY A 63 -3.65 -9.55 -14.60
CA GLY A 63 -3.84 -8.21 -15.14
C GLY A 63 -3.16 -7.14 -14.29
N ILE A 64 -3.40 -5.88 -14.61
CA ILE A 64 -2.68 -4.75 -14.00
C ILE A 64 -2.79 -4.69 -12.46
N LEU A 65 -3.94 -5.07 -11.89
CA LEU A 65 -4.12 -5.09 -10.43
C LEU A 65 -3.23 -6.14 -9.75
N HIS A 66 -2.93 -7.25 -10.43
CA HIS A 66 -2.00 -8.25 -9.92
C HIS A 66 -0.56 -7.72 -9.94
N PHE A 67 -0.20 -6.93 -10.96
CA PHE A 67 1.10 -6.26 -11.00
C PHE A 67 1.26 -5.26 -9.83
N PHE A 68 0.20 -4.53 -9.46
CA PHE A 68 0.22 -3.70 -8.26
C PHE A 68 0.34 -4.53 -6.97
N ALA A 69 -0.24 -5.73 -6.90
CA ALA A 69 -0.05 -6.64 -5.78
C ALA A 69 1.41 -7.12 -5.66
N VAL A 70 2.09 -7.38 -6.78
CA VAL A 70 3.54 -7.70 -6.79
C VAL A 70 4.35 -6.54 -6.24
N ILE A 71 4.12 -5.32 -6.73
CA ILE A 71 4.82 -4.12 -6.24
C ILE A 71 4.55 -3.90 -4.74
N SER A 72 3.30 -4.06 -4.30
CA SER A 72 2.91 -3.92 -2.89
C SER A 72 3.60 -4.95 -2.00
N THR A 73 3.72 -6.18 -2.50
CA THR A 73 4.45 -7.26 -1.80
C THR A 73 5.92 -6.89 -1.65
N ILE A 74 6.60 -6.52 -2.74
CA ILE A 74 8.02 -6.14 -2.73
C ILE A 74 8.26 -4.95 -1.79
N THR A 75 7.44 -3.90 -1.89
CA THR A 75 7.59 -2.70 -1.04
C THR A 75 7.36 -3.00 0.44
N LEU A 76 6.43 -3.89 0.78
CA LEU A 76 6.24 -4.35 2.16
C LEU A 76 7.46 -5.10 2.68
N PHE A 77 8.03 -6.01 1.89
CA PHE A 77 9.25 -6.73 2.27
C PHE A 77 10.44 -5.77 2.45
N LEU A 78 10.62 -4.80 1.55
CA LEU A 78 11.62 -3.74 1.69
C LEU A 78 11.36 -2.85 2.91
N GLY A 79 10.09 -2.70 3.32
CA GLY A 79 9.68 -2.04 4.56
C GLY A 79 10.18 -2.76 5.80
N MET A 80 9.97 -4.07 5.87
CA MET A 80 10.27 -4.85 7.08
C MET A 80 11.73 -5.28 7.18
N THR A 81 12.38 -5.57 6.05
CA THR A 81 13.76 -6.10 5.99
C THR A 81 14.80 -5.26 6.75
N PRO A 82 14.83 -3.92 6.67
CA PRO A 82 15.80 -3.11 7.41
C PRO A 82 15.77 -3.32 8.92
N LEU A 83 14.59 -3.62 9.50
CA LEU A 83 14.46 -3.92 10.94
C LEU A 83 14.92 -5.33 11.30
N LEU A 84 14.87 -6.27 10.35
CA LEU A 84 15.30 -7.66 10.55
C LEU A 84 16.83 -7.76 10.47
N ILE A 85 17.44 -7.10 9.49
CA ILE A 85 18.88 -7.21 9.25
C ILE A 85 19.70 -6.18 10.06
N LYS A 86 19.19 -4.95 10.24
CA LYS A 86 19.84 -3.85 11.00
C LYS A 86 21.28 -3.52 10.58
N ARG A 87 21.66 -3.81 9.34
CA ARG A 87 23.07 -3.72 8.87
C ARG A 87 23.53 -2.31 8.47
N LYS A 88 22.62 -1.47 7.98
CA LYS A 88 22.95 -0.11 7.52
C LYS A 88 22.72 0.90 8.63
N ALA A 89 23.51 1.97 8.69
CA ALA A 89 23.41 2.99 9.75
C ALA A 89 22.03 3.69 9.79
N ASP A 90 21.36 3.78 8.64
CA ASP A 90 20.08 4.45 8.41
C ASP A 90 18.90 3.46 8.31
N TYR A 91 19.04 2.23 8.84
CA TYR A 91 18.03 1.18 8.73
C TYR A 91 16.62 1.61 9.20
N ILE A 92 16.53 2.52 10.17
CA ILE A 92 15.26 3.11 10.64
C ILE A 92 14.64 3.99 9.54
N VAL A 93 15.44 4.87 8.93
CA VAL A 93 14.96 5.75 7.85
C VAL A 93 14.55 4.93 6.63
N GLN A 94 15.26 3.85 6.32
CA GLN A 94 14.88 2.92 5.25
C GLN A 94 13.56 2.22 5.57
N HIS A 95 13.40 1.67 6.78
CA HIS A 95 12.13 1.09 7.23
C HIS A 95 10.97 2.08 7.08
N LEU A 96 11.11 3.29 7.64
CA LEU A 96 10.09 4.32 7.57
C LEU A 96 9.76 4.72 6.13
N SER A 97 10.77 4.78 5.27
CA SER A 97 10.60 5.17 3.87
C SER A 97 9.83 4.11 3.08
N TRP A 98 10.24 2.85 3.17
CA TRP A 98 9.59 1.76 2.44
C TRP A 98 8.20 1.43 3.00
N MET A 99 8.01 1.52 4.33
CA MET A 99 6.68 1.41 4.93
C MET A 99 5.76 2.55 4.47
N TYR A 100 6.27 3.77 4.32
CA TYR A 100 5.50 4.87 3.76
C TYR A 100 5.03 4.56 2.34
N TRP A 101 5.95 4.11 1.48
CA TRP A 101 5.60 3.74 0.10
C TRP A 101 4.67 2.55 0.00
N SER A 102 4.77 1.58 0.92
CA SER A 102 3.82 0.47 1.02
C SER A 102 2.39 0.99 1.30
N VAL A 103 2.23 1.91 2.25
CA VAL A 103 0.91 2.51 2.58
C VAL A 103 0.39 3.39 1.44
N ILE A 104 1.24 4.18 0.79
CA ILE A 104 0.83 4.96 -0.39
C ILE A 104 0.41 4.04 -1.55
N GLY A 105 1.13 2.93 -1.75
CA GLY A 105 0.75 1.90 -2.72
C GLY A 105 -0.64 1.30 -2.43
N LEU A 106 -0.94 1.04 -1.16
CA LEU A 106 -2.28 0.61 -0.73
C LEU A 106 -3.34 1.68 -1.07
N TYR A 107 -3.07 2.97 -0.84
CA TYR A 107 -4.01 4.03 -1.21
C TYR A 107 -4.21 4.15 -2.73
N CYS A 108 -3.14 3.98 -3.52
CA CYS A 108 -3.23 3.94 -4.97
C CYS A 108 -4.11 2.78 -5.44
N ALA A 109 -3.92 1.59 -4.87
CA ALA A 109 -4.72 0.40 -5.18
C ALA A 109 -6.19 0.59 -4.78
N PHE A 110 -6.46 1.14 -3.59
CA PHE A 110 -7.81 1.47 -3.15
C PHE A 110 -8.49 2.49 -4.06
N ALA A 111 -7.78 3.56 -4.43
CA ALA A 111 -8.32 4.55 -5.37
C ALA A 111 -8.63 3.89 -6.73
N ALA A 112 -7.69 3.14 -7.30
CA ALA A 112 -7.92 2.41 -8.55
C ALA A 112 -9.14 1.47 -8.47
N GLU A 113 -9.30 0.73 -7.37
CA GLU A 113 -10.45 -0.15 -7.15
C GLU A 113 -11.79 0.61 -7.07
N VAL A 114 -11.83 1.77 -6.40
CA VAL A 114 -13.04 2.60 -6.30
C VAL A 114 -13.38 3.21 -7.67
N PHE A 115 -12.40 3.80 -8.34
CA PHE A 115 -12.64 4.49 -9.62
C PHE A 115 -12.98 3.53 -10.74
N THR A 116 -12.46 2.30 -10.73
CA THR A 116 -12.84 1.28 -11.74
C THR A 116 -14.29 0.79 -11.61
N ARG A 117 -14.93 1.04 -10.46
CA ARG A 117 -16.36 0.78 -10.24
C ARG A 117 -17.25 1.96 -10.63
N LEU A 118 -16.68 3.15 -10.88
CA LEU A 118 -17.42 4.36 -11.22
C LEU A 118 -18.25 4.24 -12.52
N PRO A 119 -17.73 3.68 -13.64
CA PRO A 119 -18.52 3.52 -14.87
C PRO A 119 -19.76 2.65 -14.67
N LEU A 120 -19.65 1.62 -13.82
CA LEU A 120 -20.78 0.75 -13.46
C LEU A 120 -21.86 1.48 -12.66
N ILE A 121 -21.48 2.43 -11.80
CA ILE A 121 -22.41 3.22 -10.98
C ILE A 121 -23.09 4.32 -11.81
N LEU A 122 -22.38 4.90 -12.78
CA LEU A 122 -22.84 6.01 -13.61
C LEU A 122 -23.46 5.57 -14.94
N ASP A 123 -23.61 4.26 -15.16
CA ASP A 123 -24.14 3.65 -16.40
C ASP A 123 -23.39 4.12 -17.67
N ILE A 124 -22.08 4.31 -17.55
CA ILE A 124 -21.20 4.72 -18.65
C ILE A 124 -20.62 3.45 -19.31
N PRO A 125 -20.47 3.41 -20.65
CA PRO A 125 -19.84 2.28 -21.33
C PRO A 125 -18.48 1.96 -20.72
N ASN A 126 -18.36 0.77 -20.12
CA ASN A 126 -17.09 0.33 -19.53
C ASN A 126 -16.18 -0.22 -20.63
N SER A 127 -15.21 0.59 -21.06
CA SER A 127 -14.15 0.18 -21.98
C SER A 127 -12.82 0.04 -21.25
N TYR A 128 -11.94 -0.82 -21.75
CA TYR A 128 -10.58 -0.95 -21.20
C TYR A 128 -9.81 0.39 -21.23
N GLY A 129 -10.07 1.27 -22.21
CA GLY A 129 -9.47 2.60 -22.26
C GLY A 129 -9.86 3.47 -21.06
N ILE A 130 -11.16 3.51 -20.74
CA ILE A 130 -11.67 4.24 -19.56
C ILE A 130 -11.15 3.61 -18.28
N PHE A 131 -11.13 2.27 -18.20
CA PHE A 131 -10.57 1.55 -17.06
C PHE A 131 -9.11 1.96 -16.79
N TYR A 132 -8.23 1.88 -17.78
CA TYR A 132 -6.81 2.23 -17.58
C TYR A 132 -6.61 3.72 -17.31
N ALA A 133 -7.40 4.60 -17.93
CA ALA A 133 -7.35 6.03 -17.65
C ALA A 133 -7.71 6.34 -16.20
N LEU A 134 -8.80 5.75 -15.69
CA LEU A 134 -9.23 5.93 -14.30
C LEU A 134 -8.20 5.40 -13.31
N VAL A 135 -7.69 4.18 -13.53
CA VAL A 135 -6.62 3.59 -12.71
C VAL A 135 -5.38 4.48 -12.69
N GLY A 136 -4.93 4.91 -13.87
CA GLY A 136 -3.71 5.72 -14.03
C GLY A 136 -3.84 7.09 -13.39
N LEU A 137 -4.96 7.80 -13.63
CA LEU A 137 -5.23 9.12 -13.07
C LEU A 137 -5.39 9.06 -11.55
N SER A 138 -6.14 8.10 -11.02
CA SER A 138 -6.38 7.99 -9.58
C SER A 138 -5.10 7.60 -8.83
N ALA A 139 -4.39 6.57 -9.30
CA ALA A 139 -3.13 6.15 -8.70
C ALA A 139 -2.04 7.22 -8.86
N GLY A 140 -2.00 7.89 -10.02
CA GLY A 140 -1.08 9.00 -10.28
C GLY A 140 -1.30 10.18 -9.34
N ALA A 141 -2.56 10.59 -9.12
CA ALA A 141 -2.90 11.66 -8.20
C ALA A 141 -2.50 11.32 -6.74
N VAL A 142 -2.86 10.12 -6.27
CA VAL A 142 -2.50 9.66 -4.92
C VAL A 142 -0.98 9.55 -4.76
N GLY A 143 -0.30 8.96 -5.74
CA GLY A 143 1.15 8.82 -5.76
C GLY A 143 1.89 10.16 -5.81
N PHE A 144 1.37 11.14 -6.55
CA PHE A 144 1.92 12.50 -6.60
C PHE A 144 1.81 13.20 -5.24
N VAL A 145 0.63 13.16 -4.62
CA VAL A 145 0.40 13.71 -3.28
C VAL A 145 1.31 13.00 -2.27
N GLY A 146 1.38 11.67 -2.30
CA GLY A 146 2.28 10.88 -1.47
C GLY A 146 3.75 11.29 -1.65
N SER A 147 4.21 11.46 -2.89
CA SER A 147 5.57 11.90 -3.20
C SER A 147 5.89 13.28 -2.62
N PHE A 148 4.93 14.21 -2.69
CA PHE A 148 5.08 15.55 -2.17
C PHE A 148 5.26 15.55 -0.64
N TYR A 149 4.43 14.81 0.09
CA TYR A 149 4.54 14.68 1.54
C TYR A 149 5.76 13.85 1.97
N PHE A 150 6.14 12.84 1.18
CA PHE A 150 7.32 12.00 1.42
C PHE A 150 8.59 12.83 1.55
N LYS A 151 8.82 13.78 0.62
CA LYS A 151 10.01 14.65 0.66
C LYS A 151 10.13 15.41 1.98
N ARG A 152 9.01 15.88 2.52
CA ARG A 152 8.97 16.60 3.81
C ARG A 152 9.23 15.65 4.98
N LYS A 153 8.56 14.50 5.01
CA LYS A 153 8.67 13.51 6.08
C LYS A 153 10.07 12.87 6.13
N LYS A 154 10.65 12.54 4.97
CA LYS A 154 11.98 11.95 4.86
C LYS A 154 13.05 12.82 5.51
N ARG A 155 13.06 14.13 5.21
CA ARG A 155 14.00 15.08 5.83
C ARG A 155 13.87 15.12 7.36
N VAL A 156 12.64 15.04 7.88
CA VAL A 156 12.41 14.99 9.32
C VAL A 156 12.97 13.69 9.90
N TRP A 157 12.71 12.55 9.27
CA TRP A 157 13.22 11.26 9.73
C TRP A 157 14.74 11.18 9.69
N GLU A 158 15.38 11.73 8.66
CA GLU A 158 16.84 11.80 8.58
C GLU A 158 17.40 12.63 9.75
N ARG A 159 16.81 13.79 10.06
CA ARG A 159 17.26 14.59 11.21
C ARG A 159 17.04 13.92 12.57
N THR A 160 15.96 13.16 12.71
CA THR A 160 15.59 12.54 14.00
C THR A 160 16.26 11.18 14.23
N PHE A 161 16.45 10.39 13.16
CA PHE A 161 16.84 8.98 13.27
C PHE A 161 18.13 8.62 12.52
N SER A 162 18.65 9.48 11.63
CA SER A 162 19.99 9.23 11.10
C SER A 162 20.98 9.49 12.23
N LYS A 163 21.79 8.48 12.54
CA LYS A 163 23.01 8.72 13.30
C LYS A 163 23.88 9.61 12.42
N VAL A 164 24.15 10.85 12.84
CA VAL A 164 25.29 11.59 12.31
C VAL A 164 26.47 10.65 12.57
N SER A 165 27.04 10.09 11.51
CA SER A 165 28.35 9.48 11.58
C SER A 165 29.34 10.60 11.86
N THR A 166 29.54 10.92 13.15
CA THR A 166 30.84 11.42 13.60
C THR A 166 31.86 10.31 13.42
#